data_AF-A0A9D6Q3H7-F1
#
_entry.id   AF-A0A9D6Q3H7-F1
#
_cell.length_a   1.000
_cell.length_b   1.000
_cell.length_c   1.000
_cell.angle_alpha   90.00
_cell.angle_beta   90.00
_cell.angle_gamma   90.00
#
_symmetry.space_group_name_H-M   'P 1'
#
loop_
_entity.id
_entity.type
_entity.pdbx_description
1 polymer ?
#
loop_
_entity_poly.entity_id
_entity_poly.type
_entity_poly.pdbx_seq_one_letter_code
_entity_poly.pdbx_strand_id
1 'polypeptide(L)'
;NGFLNDQGKEKFRALHEEVISGRYKKPYLHGIEHLTIDYEGFVYWRGKHVEHYEIPFALSDKGKEAALELEKRCKHLEQKGVEVNVTNAIWHWKKYK
;
A
#
# COMPACT_ATOMS: atom_id res chain seq x y z
N ASN A 1 -14.31 -19.60 -12.09
CA ASN A 1 -15.24 -19.28 -10.98
C ASN A 1 -16.15 -18.15 -11.43
N GLY A 2 -17.29 -18.50 -12.05
CA GLY A 2 -17.88 -17.68 -13.11
C GLY A 2 -19.16 -16.90 -12.81
N PHE A 3 -19.70 -16.85 -11.59
CA PHE A 3 -20.90 -16.03 -11.34
C PHE A 3 -20.86 -15.35 -9.98
N LEU A 4 -20.79 -14.02 -10.01
CA LEU A 4 -21.16 -13.19 -8.87
C LEU A 4 -22.65 -13.44 -8.58
N ASN A 5 -22.99 -13.70 -7.31
CA ASN A 5 -24.38 -13.64 -6.87
C ASN A 5 -24.89 -12.19 -6.97
N ASP A 6 -26.18 -11.97 -6.73
CA ASP A 6 -26.75 -10.63 -6.95
C ASP A 6 -26.13 -9.55 -6.04
N GLN A 7 -25.75 -9.92 -4.81
CA GLN A 7 -24.95 -9.04 -3.93
C GLN A 7 -23.58 -8.70 -4.52
N GLY A 8 -22.91 -9.68 -5.15
CA GLY A 8 -21.63 -9.47 -5.81
C GLY A 8 -21.74 -8.57 -7.03
N LYS A 9 -22.81 -8.71 -7.84
CA LYS A 9 -23.08 -7.83 -8.98
C LYS A 9 -23.33 -6.39 -8.53
N GLU A 10 -24.08 -6.22 -7.45
CA GLU A 10 -24.35 -4.90 -6.87
C GLU A 10 -23.07 -4.23 -6.36
N LYS A 11 -22.28 -4.95 -5.56
CA LYS A 11 -20.96 -4.46 -5.09
C LYS A 11 -20.03 -4.11 -6.25
N PHE A 12 -20.00 -4.93 -7.30
CA PHE A 12 -19.20 -4.66 -8.48
C PHE A 12 -19.67 -3.40 -9.22
N ARG A 13 -20.98 -3.20 -9.38
CA ARG A 13 -21.54 -1.99 -10.00
C ARG A 13 -21.21 -0.74 -9.19
N ALA A 14 -21.35 -0.79 -7.87
CA ALA A 14 -21.00 0.32 -6.98
C ALA A 14 -19.50 0.68 -7.10
N LEU A 15 -18.62 -0.33 -7.05
CA LEU A 15 -17.18 -0.14 -7.24
C LEU A 15 -16.86 0.47 -8.61
N HIS A 16 -17.49 -0.03 -9.67
CA HIS A 16 -17.29 0.47 -11.03
C HIS A 16 -17.73 1.94 -11.16
N GLU A 17 -18.85 2.33 -10.54
CA GLU A 17 -19.31 3.72 -10.51
C GLU A 17 -18.34 4.63 -9.74
N GLU A 18 -17.82 4.18 -8.59
CA GLU A 18 -16.80 4.92 -7.83
C GLU A 18 -15.53 5.15 -8.67
N VAL A 19 -15.10 4.13 -9.43
CA VAL A 19 -13.93 4.22 -10.30
C VAL A 19 -14.17 5.21 -11.44
N ILE A 20 -15.29 5.09 -12.17
CA ILE A 20 -15.60 6.00 -13.29
C ILE A 20 -15.80 7.44 -12.84
N SER A 21 -16.42 7.65 -11.68
CA SER A 21 -16.63 8.99 -11.12
C SER A 21 -15.37 9.62 -10.50
N GLY A 22 -14.25 8.88 -10.46
CA GLY A 22 -13.01 9.34 -9.83
C GLY A 22 -13.07 9.43 -8.30
N ARG A 23 -14.15 8.91 -7.68
CA ARG A 23 -14.33 8.88 -6.22
C ARG A 23 -13.62 7.71 -5.56
N TYR A 24 -13.25 6.69 -6.34
CA TYR A 24 -12.57 5.52 -5.83
C TYR A 24 -11.26 5.90 -5.14
N LYS A 25 -11.17 5.57 -3.85
CA LYS A 25 -9.94 5.70 -3.08
C LYS A 25 -9.37 4.30 -2.88
N LYS A 26 -8.17 4.09 -3.41
CA LYS A 26 -7.44 2.85 -3.20
C LYS A 26 -7.30 2.61 -1.68
N PRO A 27 -7.68 1.44 -1.17
CA PRO A 27 -7.58 1.15 0.24
C PRO A 27 -6.11 1.19 0.67
N TYR A 28 -5.88 1.72 1.87
CA TYR A 28 -4.56 1.71 2.46
C TYR A 28 -4.18 0.32 2.93
N LEU A 29 -2.92 -0.06 2.73
CA LEU A 29 -2.37 -1.33 3.18
C LEU A 29 -2.44 -1.36 4.72
N HIS A 30 -3.19 -2.32 5.26
CA HIS A 30 -3.47 -2.44 6.71
C HIS A 30 -4.07 -1.19 7.37
N GLY A 31 -4.71 -0.31 6.59
CA GLY A 31 -5.24 0.97 7.09
C GLY A 31 -4.15 2.02 7.40
N ILE A 32 -2.90 1.78 7.01
CA ILE A 32 -1.78 2.71 7.22
C ILE A 32 -1.88 3.86 6.21
N GLU A 33 -2.16 5.06 6.70
CA GLU A 33 -2.37 6.22 5.84
C GLU A 33 -1.20 6.46 4.87
N HIS A 34 -1.54 6.73 3.61
CA HIS A 34 -0.61 6.92 2.49
C HIS A 34 0.19 5.70 2.05
N LEU A 35 0.05 4.55 2.70
CA LEU A 35 0.65 3.30 2.29
C LEU A 35 -0.35 2.50 1.45
N THR A 36 -0.01 2.16 0.21
CA THR A 36 -0.85 1.32 -0.66
C THR A 36 -0.04 0.19 -1.26
N ILE A 37 -0.70 -0.89 -1.66
CA ILE A 37 -0.07 -2.00 -2.41
C ILE A 37 -0.84 -2.23 -3.71
N ASP A 38 -0.18 -2.57 -4.82
CA ASP A 38 -0.85 -3.03 -6.03
C ASP A 38 -0.99 -4.57 -6.09
N TYR A 39 -1.51 -5.07 -7.20
CA TYR A 39 -1.74 -6.50 -7.40
C TYR A 39 -0.45 -7.28 -7.65
N GLU A 40 0.63 -6.60 -8.06
CA GLU A 40 1.95 -7.20 -8.26
C GLU A 40 2.76 -7.26 -6.96
N GLY A 41 2.32 -6.53 -5.92
CA GLY A 41 2.97 -6.49 -4.62
C GLY A 41 3.81 -5.23 -4.38
N PHE A 42 3.81 -4.27 -5.31
CA PHE A 42 4.55 -3.02 -5.12
C PHE A 42 3.85 -2.15 -4.09
N VAL A 43 4.62 -1.71 -3.10
CA VAL A 43 4.18 -0.88 -1.98
C VAL A 43 4.58 0.57 -2.24
N TYR A 44 3.61 1.46 -2.09
CA TYR A 44 3.77 2.88 -2.34
C TYR A 44 3.49 3.70 -1.09
N TRP A 45 4.37 4.64 -0.78
CA TRP A 45 4.19 5.69 0.22
C TRP A 45 3.89 7.02 -0.48
N ARG A 46 2.70 7.59 -0.28
CA ARG A 46 2.24 8.82 -0.98
C ARG A 46 2.42 8.74 -2.51
N GLY A 47 2.24 7.55 -3.08
CA GLY A 47 2.43 7.29 -4.52
C GLY A 47 3.88 7.03 -4.96
N LYS A 48 4.88 7.13 -4.07
CA LYS A 48 6.27 6.75 -4.36
C LYS A 48 6.51 5.29 -4.01
N HIS A 49 7.13 4.53 -4.91
CA HIS A 49 7.47 3.13 -4.66
C HIS A 49 8.56 3.01 -3.58
N VAL A 50 8.30 2.21 -2.54
CA VAL A 50 9.16 2.09 -1.34
C VAL A 50 9.55 0.67 -0.98
N GLU A 51 8.80 -0.34 -1.41
CA GLU A 51 9.09 -1.75 -1.14
C GLU A 51 8.27 -2.65 -2.06
N HIS A 52 8.64 -3.92 -2.17
CA HIS A 52 7.84 -4.97 -2.81
C HIS A 52 7.57 -6.11 -1.82
N TYR A 53 6.31 -6.50 -1.69
CA TYR A 53 5.88 -7.63 -0.86
C TYR A 53 5.15 -8.67 -1.70
N GLU A 54 5.44 -9.95 -1.45
CA GLU A 54 4.57 -11.02 -1.94
C GLU A 54 3.16 -10.86 -1.33
N ILE A 55 2.10 -10.94 -2.14
CA ILE A 55 0.72 -10.72 -1.70
C ILE A 55 0.33 -11.57 -0.47
N PRO A 56 0.66 -12.87 -0.37
CA PRO A 56 0.36 -13.66 0.82
C PRO A 56 1.05 -13.13 2.07
N PHE A 57 2.29 -12.66 1.95
CA PHE A 57 3.01 -12.02 3.05
C PHE A 57 2.39 -10.67 3.41
N ALA A 58 2.11 -9.83 2.40
CA ALA A 58 1.56 -8.50 2.57
C ALA A 58 0.24 -8.51 3.35
N LEU A 59 -0.61 -9.53 3.18
CA LEU A 59 -1.90 -9.66 3.86
C LEU A 59 -1.82 -10.40 5.21
N SER A 60 -0.65 -10.89 5.60
CA SER A 60 -0.43 -11.57 6.89
C SER A 60 -0.17 -10.59 8.04
N ASP A 61 -0.27 -11.08 9.28
CA ASP A 61 0.10 -10.30 10.48
C ASP A 61 1.58 -9.87 10.47
N LYS A 62 2.47 -10.72 9.95
CA LYS A 62 3.89 -10.36 9.77
C LYS A 62 4.08 -9.25 8.73
N GLY A 63 3.29 -9.29 7.66
CA GLY A 63 3.26 -8.21 6.66
C GLY A 63 2.76 -6.90 7.25
N LYS A 64 1.79 -6.95 8.18
CA LYS A 64 1.31 -5.77 8.92
C LYS A 64 2.42 -5.16 9.78
N GLU A 65 3.18 -5.96 10.52
CA GLU A 65 4.32 -5.48 11.30
C GLU A 65 5.39 -4.82 10.41
N ALA A 66 5.72 -5.46 9.28
CA ALA A 66 6.66 -4.91 8.30
C ALA A 66 6.15 -3.58 7.71
N ALA A 67 4.86 -3.49 7.38
CA ALA A 67 4.24 -2.28 6.85
C ALA A 67 4.24 -1.13 7.89
N LEU A 68 4.00 -1.43 9.17
CA LEU A 68 4.10 -0.46 10.27
C LEU A 68 5.54 0.03 10.47
N GLU A 69 6.52 -0.85 10.31
CA GLU A 69 7.91 -0.42 10.34
C GLU A 69 8.21 0.50 9.15
N LEU A 70 7.81 0.10 7.95
CA LEU A 70 8.01 0.88 6.73
C LEU A 70 7.40 2.29 6.82
N GLU A 71 6.21 2.43 7.43
CA GLU A 71 5.60 3.73 7.74
C GLU A 71 6.54 4.61 8.57
N LYS A 72 7.08 4.09 9.67
CA LYS A 72 8.03 4.82 10.53
C LYS A 72 9.27 5.23 9.75
N ARG A 73 9.76 4.36 8.86
CA ARG A 73 10.92 4.66 8.02
C ARG A 73 10.65 5.81 7.06
N CYS A 74 9.50 5.77 6.39
CA CYS A 74 9.10 6.81 5.45
C CYS A 74 8.93 8.17 6.15
N LYS A 75 8.23 8.19 7.30
CA LYS A 75 8.07 9.41 8.11
C LYS A 75 9.41 10.02 8.55
N HIS A 76 10.37 9.19 8.94
CA HIS A 76 11.71 9.65 9.35
C HIS A 76 12.50 10.27 8.18
N LEU A 77 12.42 9.66 7.00
CA LEU A 77 13.03 10.20 5.79
C LEU A 77 12.42 11.56 5.40
N GLU A 78 11.08 11.66 5.46
CA GLU A 78 10.36 12.92 5.24
C GLU A 78 10.80 14.01 6.22
N GLN A 79 10.92 13.69 7.51
CA GLN A 79 11.40 14.63 8.53
C GLN A 79 12.83 15.12 8.26
N LYS A 80 13.68 14.27 7.67
CA LYS A 80 15.06 14.62 7.28
C LYS A 80 15.16 15.33 5.93
N GLY A 81 14.04 15.53 5.22
CA GLY A 81 14.03 16.08 3.86
C GLY A 81 14.65 15.15 2.82
N VAL A 82 14.77 13.86 3.13
CA VAL A 82 15.30 12.84 2.22
C VAL A 82 14.16 12.27 1.40
N GLU A 83 14.40 12.03 0.12
CA GLU A 83 13.41 11.40 -0.73
C GLU A 83 13.08 9.98 -0.26
N VAL A 84 11.78 9.71 -0.09
CA VAL A 84 11.28 8.36 0.19
C VAL A 84 11.26 7.56 -1.11
N ASN A 85 12.12 6.55 -1.18
CA ASN A 85 12.19 5.55 -2.24
C ASN A 85 12.73 4.24 -1.65
N VAL A 86 12.69 3.15 -2.43
CA VAL A 86 13.19 1.82 -1.99
C VAL A 86 14.61 1.90 -1.43
N THR A 87 15.50 2.63 -2.10
CA THR A 87 16.91 2.79 -1.69
C THR A 87 17.03 3.39 -0.29
N ASN A 88 16.30 4.47 -0.01
CA ASN A 88 16.40 5.18 1.27
C ASN A 88 15.60 4.48 2.38
N ALA A 89 14.43 3.93 2.05
CA ALA A 89 13.53 3.28 3.00
C ALA A 89 14.02 1.89 3.43
N ILE A 90 14.74 1.18 2.57
CA ILE A 90 15.18 -0.20 2.80
C ILE A 90 16.71 -0.30 2.88
N TRP A 91 17.40 0.02 1.78
CA TRP A 91 18.83 -0.25 1.65
C TRP A 91 19.72 0.67 2.50
N HIS A 92 19.38 1.95 2.59
CA HIS A 92 20.14 2.95 3.35
C HIS A 92 19.58 3.22 4.74
N TRP A 93 18.50 2.56 5.15
CA TRP A 93 17.84 2.80 6.44
C TRP A 93 18.79 2.75 7.64
N LYS A 94 19.73 1.80 7.67
CA LYS A 94 20.76 1.69 8.74
C LYS A 94 21.68 2.90 8.84
N LYS A 95 21.93 3.62 7.73
CA LYS A 95 22.74 4.85 7.74
C LYS A 95 21.99 6.02 8.43
N TYR A 96 20.67 5.94 8.57
CA TYR A 96 19.83 7.00 9.13
C TYR A 96 19.34 6.76 10.57
N LYS A 97 19.61 5.57 11.14
CA LYS A 97 19.37 5.22 12.56
C LYS A 97 20.50 5.74 13.42
#